data_AF-A0A392QTI7-F1
#
_entry.id   AF-A0A392QTI7-F1
#
_cell.length_a   1.000
_cell.length_b   1.000
_cell.length_c   1.000
_cell.angle_alpha   90.00
_cell.angle_beta   90.00
_cell.angle_gamma   90.00
#
_symmetry.space_group_name_H-M   'P 1'
#
loop_
_entity.id
_entity.type
_entity.pdbx_description
1 polymer ?
#
loop_
_entity_poly.entity_id
_entity_poly.type
_entity_poly.pdbx_seq_one_letter_code
_entity_poly.pdbx_strand_id
1 'polypeptide(L)'
;MNVISSCLSAFCGASGARVNIDKTRMLVSSNVNKNRARELSSISGFCLTSDFGKYMGVPIIHGHKKNSLYEFIVEKVRKRLSSWKAKSLTFA
;
A
#
# COMPACT_ATOMS: atom_id res chain seq x y z
N MET A 1 0.06 20.82 -3.80
CA MET A 1 0.37 19.76 -4.78
C MET A 1 1.33 20.19 -5.88
N ASN A 2 1.36 21.46 -6.27
CA ASN A 2 2.25 21.94 -7.35
C ASN A 2 3.73 21.61 -7.08
N VAL A 3 4.25 21.88 -5.89
CA VAL A 3 5.64 21.56 -5.53
C VAL A 3 5.96 20.07 -5.70
N ILE A 4 5.10 19.19 -5.19
CA ILE A 4 5.27 17.73 -5.30
C ILE A 4 5.28 17.29 -6.78
N SER A 5 4.38 17.85 -7.58
CA SER A 5 4.26 17.53 -9.01
C SER A 5 5.48 18.03 -9.80
N SER A 6 5.99 19.23 -9.46
CA SER A 6 7.22 19.77 -10.04
C SER A 6 8.44 18.91 -9.69
N CYS A 7 8.57 18.48 -8.43
CA CYS A 7 9.66 17.58 -8.02
C CYS A 7 9.61 16.24 -8.75
N LEU A 8 8.43 15.63 -8.84
CA LEU A 8 8.23 14.38 -9.60
C LEU A 8 8.58 14.57 -11.08
N SER A 9 8.17 15.68 -11.68
CA SER A 9 8.47 15.99 -13.08
C SER A 9 9.98 16.17 -13.30
N ALA A 10 10.67 16.87 -12.41
CA ALA A 10 12.12 17.04 -12.46
C ALA A 10 12.85 15.70 -12.31
N PHE A 11 12.42 14.86 -11.36
CA PHE A 11 12.97 13.51 -11.19
C PHE A 11 12.74 12.63 -12.42
N CYS A 12 11.52 12.63 -12.98
CA CYS A 12 11.19 11.90 -14.20
C CYS A 12 12.04 12.38 -15.39
N GLY A 13 12.24 13.69 -15.53
CA GLY A 13 13.10 14.27 -16.57
C GLY A 13 14.57 13.84 -16.43
N ALA A 14 15.11 13.83 -15.21
CA ALA A 14 16.50 13.45 -14.95
C ALA A 14 16.75 11.94 -15.04
N SER A 15 15.79 11.12 -14.61
CA SER A 15 15.94 9.66 -14.54
C SER A 15 15.44 8.91 -15.79
N GLY A 16 14.63 9.56 -16.63
CA GLY A 16 13.87 8.90 -17.70
C GLY A 16 12.70 8.04 -17.20
N ALA A 17 12.47 7.97 -15.90
CA ALA A 17 11.35 7.23 -15.32
C ALA A 17 10.02 7.98 -15.51
N ARG A 18 8.90 7.25 -15.42
CA ARG A 18 7.54 7.82 -15.47
C ARG A 18 6.72 7.35 -14.27
N VAL A 19 5.93 8.27 -13.71
CA VAL A 19 4.94 7.94 -12.67
C VAL A 19 3.76 7.24 -13.32
N ASN A 20 3.36 6.10 -12.77
CA ASN A 20 2.14 5.41 -13.18
C ASN A 20 0.96 5.91 -12.34
N ILE A 21 0.11 6.75 -12.94
CA ILE A 21 -1.04 7.38 -12.27
C ILE A 21 -2.06 6.31 -11.81
N ASP A 22 -2.24 5.24 -12.59
CA ASP A 22 -3.19 4.17 -12.28
C ASP A 22 -2.77 3.32 -11.07
N LYS A 23 -1.48 3.23 -10.79
CA LYS A 23 -0.93 2.53 -9.62
C LYS A 23 -0.75 3.45 -8.42
N THR A 24 -0.52 4.74 -8.65
CA THR A 24 -0.37 5.72 -7.57
C THR A 24 -1.72 6.03 -6.94
N ARG A 25 -1.74 6.10 -5.61
CA ARG A 25 -2.90 6.46 -4.81
C ARG A 25 -2.51 7.54 -3.82
N MET A 26 -3.48 8.34 -3.39
CA MET A 26 -3.29 9.38 -2.39
C MET A 26 -4.19 9.12 -1.19
N LEU A 27 -3.63 9.20 0.00
CA LEU A 27 -4.39 9.12 1.25
C LEU A 27 -4.26 10.45 1.98
N VAL A 28 -5.35 10.90 2.57
CA VAL A 28 -5.40 12.14 3.36
C VAL A 28 -5.72 11.82 4.81
N SER A 29 -5.24 12.65 5.73
CA SER A 29 -5.59 12.52 7.15
C SER A 29 -7.09 12.68 7.36
N SER A 30 -7.64 11.95 8.34
CA SER A 30 -9.07 12.00 8.71
C SER A 30 -9.55 13.40 9.12
N ASN A 31 -8.62 14.29 9.51
CA ASN A 31 -8.93 15.67 9.89
C ASN A 31 -9.08 16.60 8.68
N VAL A 32 -8.80 16.13 7.46
CA VAL A 32 -8.91 16.93 6.23
C VAL A 32 -10.36 16.88 5.73
N ASN A 33 -10.92 18.06 5.46
CA ASN A 33 -12.25 18.17 4.86
C ASN A 33 -12.32 17.43 3.51
N LYS A 34 -13.40 16.68 3.28
CA LYS A 34 -13.61 15.89 2.06
C LYS A 34 -13.55 16.71 0.77
N ASN A 35 -14.00 17.96 0.80
CA ASN A 35 -13.94 18.85 -0.35
C ASN A 35 -12.48 19.20 -0.69
N ARG A 36 -11.67 19.51 0.32
CA ARG A 36 -10.22 19.74 0.15
C ARG A 36 -9.50 18.49 -0.33
N ALA A 37 -9.88 17.31 0.15
CA ALA A 37 -9.31 16.05 -0.32
C ALA A 37 -9.60 15.81 -1.82
N ARG A 38 -10.84 16.06 -2.25
CA ARG A 38 -11.25 15.95 -3.65
C ARG A 38 -10.54 16.96 -4.54
N GLU A 39 -10.41 18.21 -4.07
CA GLU A 39 -9.63 19.24 -4.75
C GLU A 39 -8.17 18.80 -4.94
N LEU A 40 -7.53 18.29 -3.88
CA LEU A 40 -6.16 17.79 -3.93
C LEU A 40 -5.99 16.63 -4.92
N SER A 41 -7.00 15.74 -4.99
CA SER A 41 -7.03 14.62 -5.94
C SER A 41 -7.17 15.13 -7.37
N SER A 42 -8.04 16.12 -7.60
CA SER A 42 -8.21 16.74 -8.91
C SER A 42 -6.96 17.46 -9.40
N ILE A 43 -6.25 18.17 -8.51
CA ILE A 43 -5.01 18.89 -8.86
C ILE A 43 -3.89 17.91 -9.21
N SER A 44 -3.84 16.77 -8.52
CA SER A 44 -2.73 15.80 -8.67
C SER A 44 -2.97 14.71 -9.71
N GLY A 45 -4.23 14.44 -10.06
CA GLY A 45 -4.61 13.30 -10.90
C GLY A 45 -4.55 11.94 -10.18
N PHE A 46 -4.17 11.89 -8.90
CA PHE A 46 -4.10 10.63 -8.14
C PHE A 46 -5.44 10.31 -7.50
N CYS A 47 -5.88 9.05 -7.63
CA CYS A 47 -7.10 8.59 -6.96
C CYS A 47 -6.93 8.55 -5.44
N LEU A 48 -7.95 9.04 -4.73
CA LEU A 48 -8.02 8.91 -3.27
C LEU A 48 -8.18 7.45 -2.85
N THR A 49 -7.51 7.07 -1.77
CA THR A 49 -7.72 5.79 -1.09
C THR A 49 -7.91 6.00 0.41
N SER A 50 -8.73 5.16 1.02
CA SER A 50 -8.89 5.09 2.48
C SER A 50 -7.84 4.21 3.15
N ASP A 51 -7.19 3.34 2.38
CA ASP A 51 -6.14 2.44 2.85
C ASP A 51 -5.19 2.05 1.72
N PHE A 52 -3.89 1.98 2.00
CA PHE A 52 -2.91 1.45 1.03
C PHE A 52 -2.73 -0.07 1.15
N GLY A 53 -3.34 -0.71 2.14
CA GLY A 53 -3.30 -2.15 2.33
C GLY A 53 -1.89 -2.64 2.62
N LYS A 54 -1.48 -3.72 1.95
CA LYS A 54 -0.14 -4.29 2.07
C LYS A 54 0.76 -3.80 0.96
N TYR A 55 1.91 -3.27 1.33
CA TYR A 55 2.99 -2.93 0.43
C TYR A 55 4.18 -3.84 0.70
N MET A 56 4.65 -4.52 -0.35
CA MET A 56 5.71 -5.54 -0.24
C MET A 56 5.44 -6.61 0.84
N GLY A 57 4.16 -6.99 1.00
CA GLY A 57 3.73 -7.99 1.97
C GLY A 57 3.61 -7.49 3.40
N VAL A 58 3.91 -6.22 3.67
CA VAL A 58 3.77 -5.59 4.99
C VAL A 58 2.58 -4.63 4.95
N PRO A 59 1.63 -4.71 5.90
CA PRO A 59 0.56 -3.73 5.97
C PRO A 59 1.14 -2.33 6.23
N ILE A 60 0.82 -1.37 5.37
CA ILE A 60 1.14 0.03 5.65
C ILE A 60 0.10 0.52 6.65
N ILE A 61 0.55 0.78 7.89
CA ILE A 61 -0.34 1.04 9.02
C ILE A 61 -0.64 2.53 9.11
N HIS A 62 -1.91 2.89 8.88
CA HIS A 62 -2.39 4.27 8.95
C HIS A 62 -3.26 4.56 10.19
N GLY A 63 -3.34 3.62 11.13
CA GLY A 63 -4.18 3.72 12.34
C GLY A 63 -3.67 2.87 13.50
N HIS A 64 -4.53 2.58 14.47
CA HIS A 64 -4.16 1.75 15.62
C HIS A 64 -3.73 0.35 15.18
N LYS A 65 -2.60 -0.11 15.75
CA LYS A 65 -2.09 -1.46 15.53
C LYS A 65 -3.11 -2.47 16.09
N LYS A 66 -3.69 -3.27 15.21
CA LYS A 66 -4.59 -4.37 15.58
C LYS A 66 -3.88 -5.69 15.32
N ASN A 67 -4.03 -6.66 16.22
CA ASN A 67 -3.44 -7.99 16.06
C ASN A 67 -3.95 -8.70 14.78
N SER A 68 -5.19 -8.45 14.37
CA SER A 68 -5.76 -8.98 13.12
C SER A 68 -5.00 -8.56 11.87
N LEU A 69 -4.28 -7.43 11.89
CA LEU A 69 -3.50 -6.95 10.75
C LEU A 69 -2.34 -7.92 10.39
N TYR A 70 -1.90 -8.72 11.36
CA TYR A 70 -0.81 -9.69 11.23
C TYR A 70 -1.30 -11.13 11.15
N GLU A 71 -2.61 -11.36 11.13
CA GLU A 71 -3.19 -12.71 11.07
C GLU A 71 -2.72 -13.51 9.86
N PHE A 72 -2.48 -12.82 8.73
CA PHE A 72 -1.92 -13.43 7.53
C PHE A 72 -0.54 -14.09 7.76
N ILE A 73 0.27 -13.56 8.70
CA ILE A 73 1.57 -14.14 9.04
C ILE A 73 1.35 -15.46 9.78
N VAL A 74 0.43 -15.45 10.76
CA VAL A 74 0.06 -16.63 11.54
C VAL A 74 -0.47 -17.72 10.62
N GLU A 75 -1.39 -17.40 9.71
CA GLU A 75 -1.91 -18.35 8.73
C GLU A 75 -0.81 -18.90 7.81
N LYS A 76 0.13 -18.06 7.37
CA LYS A 76 1.26 -18.48 6.54
C LYS A 76 2.15 -19.49 7.27
N VAL A 77 2.43 -19.26 8.56
CA VAL A 77 3.21 -20.18 9.40
C VAL A 77 2.45 -21.49 9.60
N ARG A 78 1.15 -21.43 9.93
CA ARG A 78 0.29 -22.63 10.07
C ARG A 78 0.29 -23.47 8.79
N LYS A 79 0.11 -22.83 7.62
CA LYS A 79 0.13 -23.51 6.32
C LYS A 79 1.46 -24.20 6.04
N ARG A 80 2.59 -23.59 6.40
CA ARG A 80 3.92 -24.20 6.26
C ARG A 80 4.07 -25.43 7.17
N LEU A 81 3.67 -25.32 8.43
CA LEU A 81 3.71 -26.43 9.39
C LEU A 81 2.85 -27.61 8.94
N SER A 82 1.61 -27.36 8.50
CA SER A 82 0.73 -28.41 7.96
C SER A 82 1.32 -29.09 6.73
N SER A 83 1.94 -28.31 5.83
CA SER A 83 2.59 -28.85 4.63
C SER A 83 3.80 -29.73 4.98
N TRP A 84 4.58 -29.38 6.00
CA TRP A 84 5.70 -30.22 6.46
C TRP A 84 5.21 -31.51 7.12
N LYS A 85 4.16 -31.44 7.95
CA LYS A 85 3.53 -32.64 8.51
C LYS A 85 3.10 -33.62 7.41
N ALA A 86 2.41 -33.12 6.37
CA ALA A 86 2.00 -33.95 5.24
C ALA A 86 3.19 -34.57 4.48
N LYS A 87 4.28 -33.82 4.29
CA LYS A 87 5.50 -34.31 3.63
C LYS A 87 6.28 -35.34 4.45
N SER A 88 6.26 -35.23 5.78
CA SER A 88 6.86 -36.23 6.68
C SER A 88 6.10 -37.56 6.68
N LEU A 89 4.87 -37.58 6.16
CA LEU A 89 4.03 -38.78 6.05
C LEU A 89 4.12 -39.42 4.66
N THR A 90 4.87 -38.85 3.72
CA THR A 90 4.99 -39.36 2.33
C THR A 90 6.17 -40.33 2.14
N PHE A 91 6.71 -40.90 3.23
CA PHE A 91 7.78 -41.91 3.20
C PHE A 91 7.34 -43.24 3.84
N ALA A 92 6.23 -43.80 3.36
CA ALA A 92 5.77 -45.15 3.68
C ALA A 92 5.40 -45.88 2.39
#